data_AF-A0A5C7VGE0-F1
#
_entry.id   AF-A0A5C7VGE0-F1
#
_cell.length_a   1.000
_cell.length_b   1.000
_cell.length_c   1.000
_cell.angle_alpha   90.00
_cell.angle_beta   90.00
_cell.angle_gamma   90.00
#
_symmetry.space_group_name_H-M   'P 1'
#
loop_
_entity.id
_entity.type
_entity.pdbx_description
1 polymer ?
#
loop_
_entity_poly.entity_id
_entity_poly.type
_entity_poly.pdbx_seq_one_letter_code
_entity_poly.pdbx_strand_id
1 'polypeptide(L)'
;MGRFARRRGVASVTEQALYDLSPALRLMGMGLVVAMGPLAWLWLRGRGQSPARRLQALTLLTLFLTFDLVMFGAFTRLTDSGLGCPDWPGCYGKASPVGARAHIAAAQQAMPTGPVTHGKAWVEMV
;
A
#
# COMPACT_ATOMS: atom_id res chain seq x y z
N MET A 1 -18.69 -34.29 29.04
CA MET A 1 -17.33 -33.77 28.74
C MET A 1 -17.17 -33.02 27.41
N GLY A 2 -18.24 -32.54 26.74
CA GLY A 2 -18.14 -31.87 25.42
C GLY A 2 -18.19 -30.34 25.38
N ARG A 3 -18.44 -29.65 26.51
CA ARG A 3 -18.56 -28.16 26.54
C ARG A 3 -17.26 -27.41 26.77
N PHE A 4 -16.22 -28.07 27.29
CA PHE A 4 -14.94 -27.41 27.64
C PHE A 4 -14.01 -27.25 26.42
N ALA A 5 -14.05 -28.20 25.48
CA ALA A 5 -13.26 -28.12 24.23
C ALA A 5 -13.77 -27.03 23.27
N ARG A 6 -15.10 -26.82 23.21
CA ARG A 6 -15.71 -25.79 22.34
C ARG A 6 -15.44 -24.36 22.80
N ARG A 7 -15.17 -24.12 24.10
CA ARG A 7 -14.79 -22.78 24.62
C ARG A 7 -13.32 -22.43 24.37
N ARG A 8 -12.41 -23.41 24.38
CA ARG A 8 -10.98 -23.15 24.10
C ARG A 8 -10.70 -22.81 22.64
N GLY A 9 -11.45 -23.37 21.68
CA GLY A 9 -11.32 -23.01 20.26
C GLY A 9 -11.90 -21.63 19.91
N VAL A 10 -12.80 -21.08 20.73
CA VAL A 10 -13.39 -19.75 20.52
C VAL A 10 -12.47 -18.64 21.03
N ALA A 11 -11.69 -18.89 22.09
CA ALA A 11 -10.78 -17.89 22.68
C ALA A 11 -9.46 -17.70 21.91
N SER A 12 -8.93 -18.74 21.25
CA SER A 12 -7.68 -18.61 20.47
C SER A 12 -7.90 -17.98 19.08
N VAL A 13 -9.05 -18.22 18.44
CA VAL A 13 -9.38 -17.65 17.11
C VAL A 13 -9.75 -16.17 17.18
N THR A 14 -10.14 -15.66 18.35
CA THR A 14 -10.59 -14.26 18.54
C THR A 14 -9.46 -13.26 18.77
N GLU A 15 -8.25 -13.69 19.15
CA GLU A 15 -7.16 -12.75 19.51
C GLU A 15 -6.00 -12.74 18.50
N GLN A 16 -5.65 -13.89 17.90
CA GLN A 16 -4.52 -14.00 16.96
C GLN A 16 -4.80 -13.43 15.56
N ALA A 17 -6.07 -13.33 15.17
CA ALA A 17 -6.49 -12.70 13.92
C ALA A 17 -6.70 -11.17 14.06
N LEU A 18 -6.57 -10.63 15.27
CA LEU A 18 -7.08 -9.30 15.61
C LEU A 18 -6.08 -8.17 15.33
N TYR A 19 -4.76 -8.40 15.36
CA TYR A 19 -3.76 -7.41 14.92
C TYR A 19 -2.45 -8.08 14.42
N ASP A 20 -2.42 -8.52 13.16
CA ASP A 20 -1.16 -8.82 12.48
C ASP A 20 -0.51 -7.50 12.03
N LEU A 21 0.46 -7.01 12.81
CA LEU A 21 1.21 -5.77 12.53
C LEU A 21 2.38 -5.98 11.57
N SER A 22 2.65 -7.22 11.15
CA SER A 22 3.73 -7.53 10.21
C SER A 22 3.62 -6.74 8.89
N PRO A 23 2.43 -6.58 8.28
CA PRO A 23 2.26 -5.73 7.10
C PRO A 23 2.55 -4.26 7.39
N ALA A 24 2.09 -3.75 8.55
CA ALA A 24 2.32 -2.38 8.95
C ALA A 24 3.81 -2.09 9.17
N LEU A 25 4.54 -3.00 9.83
CA LEU A 25 5.99 -2.88 10.05
C LEU A 25 6.78 -2.92 8.73
N ARG A 26 6.38 -3.76 7.77
CA ARG A 26 7.00 -3.79 6.43
C ARG A 26 6.80 -2.47 5.68
N LEU A 27 5.58 -1.92 5.73
CA LEU A 27 5.25 -0.64 5.12
C LEU A 27 6.03 0.51 5.78
N MET A 28 6.09 0.54 7.12
CA MET A 28 6.89 1.53 7.85
C MET A 28 8.37 1.42 7.51
N GLY A 29 8.92 0.21 7.46
CA GLY A 29 10.32 -0.02 7.08
C GLY A 29 10.64 0.47 5.66
N MET A 30 9.79 0.15 4.69
CA MET A 30 9.96 0.59 3.31
C MET A 30 9.81 2.12 3.18
N GLY A 31 8.82 2.71 3.87
CA GLY A 31 8.62 4.15 3.93
C GLY A 31 9.81 4.90 4.55
N LEU A 32 10.39 4.36 5.63
CA LEU A 32 11.60 4.92 6.23
C LEU A 32 12.79 4.87 5.27
N VAL A 33 12.98 3.78 4.53
CA VAL A 33 14.08 3.68 3.56
C VAL A 33 13.90 4.68 2.41
N VAL A 34 12.68 4.81 1.88
CA VAL A 34 12.37 5.76 0.81
C VAL A 34 12.52 7.21 1.28
N ALA A 35 12.16 7.53 2.54
CA ALA A 35 12.32 8.87 3.09
C ALA A 35 13.79 9.19 3.43
N MET A 36 14.49 8.25 4.07
CA MET A 36 15.85 8.44 4.55
C MET A 36 16.87 8.40 3.42
N GLY A 37 16.63 7.67 2.33
CA GLY A 37 17.56 7.56 1.20
C GLY A 37 17.89 8.92 0.55
N PRO A 38 16.90 9.68 0.06
CA PRO A 38 17.09 11.02 -0.50
C PRO A 38 17.66 12.00 0.52
N LEU A 39 17.19 11.97 1.77
CA LEU A 39 17.67 12.85 2.84
C LEU A 39 19.14 12.57 3.19
N ALA A 40 19.51 11.30 3.33
CA ALA A 40 20.89 10.89 3.59
C ALA A 40 21.79 11.20 2.38
N TRP A 41 21.34 10.96 1.16
CA TRP A 41 22.07 11.30 -0.06
C TRP A 41 22.33 12.82 -0.18
N LEU A 42 21.32 13.65 0.09
CA LEU A 42 21.45 15.11 0.14
C LEU A 42 22.36 15.55 1.28
N TRP A 43 22.28 14.91 2.45
CA TRP A 43 23.15 15.22 3.58
C TRP A 43 24.61 14.85 3.29
N LEU A 44 24.86 13.69 2.70
CA LEU A 44 26.20 13.23 2.30
C LEU A 44 26.81 14.11 1.19
N ARG A 45 26.02 14.47 0.16
CA ARG A 45 26.48 15.39 -0.90
C ARG A 45 26.56 16.85 -0.45
N GLY A 46 25.81 17.20 0.57
CA GLY A 46 25.66 18.56 1.06
C GLY A 46 26.74 19.03 2.01
N ARG A 47 27.62 18.16 2.53
CA ARG A 47 28.55 18.47 3.64
C ARG A 47 29.43 19.72 3.46
N GLY A 48 29.66 20.20 2.23
CA GLY A 48 30.38 21.45 1.92
C GLY A 48 29.57 22.53 1.17
N GLN A 49 28.26 22.36 0.97
CA GLN A 49 27.42 23.31 0.22
C GLN A 49 26.80 24.39 1.12
N SER A 50 26.66 25.61 0.58
CA SER A 50 26.02 26.74 1.28
C SER A 50 24.55 26.43 1.65
N PRO A 51 24.02 27.01 2.75
CA PRO A 51 22.64 26.79 3.16
C PRO A 51 21.61 27.11 2.06
N ALA A 52 21.87 28.12 1.24
CA ALA A 52 21.00 28.53 0.13
C ALA A 52 20.87 27.44 -0.96
N ARG A 53 21.99 26.80 -1.36
CA ARG A 53 21.95 25.74 -2.38
C ARG A 53 21.26 24.48 -1.87
N ARG A 54 21.42 24.15 -0.58
CA ARG A 54 20.70 23.04 0.06
C ARG A 54 19.19 23.28 0.08
N LEU A 55 18.76 24.50 0.45
CA LEU A 55 17.35 24.86 0.45
C LEU A 55 16.77 24.80 -0.96
N GLN A 56 17.48 25.32 -1.97
CA GLN A 56 17.05 25.22 -3.36
C GLN A 56 16.85 23.77 -3.82
N ALA A 57 17.79 22.87 -3.48
CA ALA A 57 17.69 21.45 -3.82
C ALA A 57 16.50 20.77 -3.13
N LEU A 58 16.26 21.07 -1.85
CA LEU A 58 15.11 20.55 -1.11
C LEU A 58 13.79 21.08 -1.68
N THR A 59 13.71 22.36 -2.02
CA THR A 59 12.51 22.95 -2.65
C THR A 59 12.20 22.29 -3.99
N LEU A 60 13.20 22.08 -4.85
CA LEU A 60 13.00 21.40 -6.14
C LEU A 60 12.58 19.94 -5.95
N LEU A 61 13.20 19.22 -5.01
CA LEU A 61 12.81 17.85 -4.69
C LEU A 61 11.36 17.78 -4.20
N THR A 62 10.98 18.66 -3.27
CA THR A 62 9.61 18.72 -2.75
C THR A 62 8.60 19.08 -3.84
N LEU A 63 8.91 20.04 -4.71
CA LEU A 63 8.04 20.42 -5.83
C LEU A 63 7.83 19.25 -6.79
N PHE A 64 8.89 18.55 -7.16
CA PHE A 64 8.84 17.36 -8.01
C PHE A 64 7.95 16.27 -7.40
N LEU A 65 8.23 15.88 -6.14
CA LEU A 65 7.45 14.87 -5.43
C LEU A 65 5.98 15.26 -5.26
N THR A 66 5.69 16.54 -4.98
CA THR A 66 4.32 17.02 -4.82
C THR A 66 3.57 16.97 -6.15
N PHE A 67 4.21 17.39 -7.25
CA PHE A 67 3.63 17.30 -8.58
C PHE A 67 3.33 15.85 -8.96
N ASP A 68 4.29 14.94 -8.77
CA ASP A 68 4.09 13.52 -9.04
C ASP A 68 2.95 12.94 -8.22
N LEU A 69 2.88 13.23 -6.91
CA LEU A 69 1.80 12.74 -6.04
C LEU A 69 0.42 13.21 -6.52
N VAL A 70 0.31 14.48 -6.94
CA VAL A 70 -0.94 15.02 -7.51
C VAL A 70 -1.28 14.33 -8.83
N MET A 71 -0.31 14.13 -9.72
CA MET A 71 -0.51 13.47 -11.01
C MET A 71 -0.94 12.00 -10.84
N PHE A 72 -0.25 11.24 -10.00
CA PHE A 72 -0.60 9.85 -9.68
C PHE A 72 -1.96 9.77 -8.98
N GLY A 73 -2.26 10.67 -8.04
CA GLY A 73 -3.57 10.73 -7.39
C GLY A 73 -4.73 11.08 -8.35
N ALA A 74 -4.49 11.97 -9.31
CA ALA A 74 -5.45 12.26 -10.36
C ALA A 74 -5.64 11.06 -11.30
N PHE A 75 -4.55 10.39 -11.68
CA PHE A 75 -4.59 9.18 -12.51
C PHE A 75 -5.43 8.08 -11.86
N THR A 76 -5.15 7.70 -10.61
CA THR A 76 -5.90 6.64 -9.90
C THR A 76 -7.39 6.96 -9.76
N ARG A 77 -7.73 8.24 -9.59
CA ARG A 77 -9.11 8.71 -9.56
C ARG A 77 -9.79 8.63 -10.93
N LEU A 78 -9.10 9.03 -12.00
CA LEU A 78 -9.63 9.00 -13.37
C LEU A 78 -9.74 7.58 -13.94
N THR A 79 -8.92 6.64 -13.44
CA THR A 79 -8.96 5.23 -13.85
C THR A 79 -9.89 4.37 -12.98
N ASP A 80 -10.70 4.98 -12.11
CA ASP A 80 -11.66 4.31 -11.21
C ASP A 80 -11.05 3.14 -10.42
N SER A 81 -9.76 3.24 -10.09
CA SER A 81 -8.94 2.17 -9.52
C SER A 81 -9.03 2.08 -7.99
N GLY A 82 -10.14 2.52 -7.41
CA GLY A 82 -10.43 2.40 -5.97
C GLY A 82 -11.81 1.82 -5.69
N LEU A 83 -12.46 1.22 -6.69
CA LEU A 83 -13.85 0.73 -6.59
C LEU A 83 -13.92 -0.80 -6.57
N GLY A 84 -12.82 -1.50 -6.83
CA GLY A 84 -12.80 -2.96 -6.95
C GLY A 84 -12.41 -3.68 -5.66
N CYS A 85 -11.29 -3.31 -5.06
CA CYS A 85 -10.66 -4.04 -3.98
C CYS A 85 -11.11 -3.52 -2.61
N PRO A 86 -11.57 -4.40 -1.70
CA PRO A 86 -12.06 -4.01 -0.38
C PRO A 86 -10.96 -3.68 0.64
N ASP A 87 -9.70 -3.93 0.29
CA ASP A 87 -8.52 -3.75 1.15
C ASP A 87 -7.50 -2.86 0.42
N TRP A 88 -6.64 -2.14 1.16
CA TRP A 88 -5.47 -1.44 0.62
C TRP A 88 -4.32 -1.60 1.62
N PRO A 89 -3.08 -1.91 1.20
CA PRO A 89 -2.52 -1.99 -0.16
C PRO A 89 -2.69 -3.36 -0.86
N GLY A 90 -3.64 -4.18 -0.41
CA GLY A 90 -3.91 -5.52 -0.99
C GLY A 90 -5.25 -5.60 -1.72
N CYS A 91 -5.73 -6.82 -1.99
CA CYS A 91 -7.09 -7.08 -2.48
C CYS A 91 -7.47 -8.48 -2.05
N TYR A 92 -8.64 -8.63 -1.42
CA TYR A 92 -9.11 -9.91 -0.89
C TYR A 92 -8.06 -10.57 0.04
N GLY A 93 -7.42 -9.78 0.89
CA GLY A 93 -6.38 -10.25 1.82
C GLY A 93 -5.08 -10.73 1.16
N LYS A 94 -4.81 -10.36 -0.10
CA LYS A 94 -3.55 -10.70 -0.82
C LYS A 94 -2.78 -9.43 -1.18
N ALA A 95 -1.46 -9.49 -1.05
CA ALA A 95 -0.55 -8.36 -1.34
C ALA A 95 -0.17 -8.22 -2.82
N SER A 96 -0.73 -9.03 -3.71
CA SER A 96 -0.49 -8.91 -5.16
C SER A 96 -1.67 -9.44 -5.98
N PRO A 97 -1.88 -8.94 -7.22
CA PRO A 97 -3.00 -9.36 -8.05
C PRO A 97 -2.87 -10.84 -8.46
N VAL A 98 -1.62 -11.34 -8.50
CA VAL A 98 -1.31 -12.74 -8.75
C VAL A 98 -1.82 -13.62 -7.61
N GLY A 99 -1.62 -13.21 -6.36
CA GLY A 99 -2.15 -13.92 -5.19
C GLY A 99 -3.68 -13.86 -5.08
N ALA A 100 -4.29 -12.78 -5.56
CA ALA A 100 -5.74 -12.57 -5.59
C ALA A 100 -6.45 -13.11 -6.85
N ARG A 101 -5.71 -13.70 -7.80
CA ARG A 101 -6.22 -13.99 -9.16
C ARG A 101 -7.51 -14.82 -9.19
N ALA A 102 -7.62 -15.83 -8.32
CA ALA A 102 -8.83 -16.66 -8.21
C ALA A 102 -10.04 -15.87 -7.66
N HIS A 103 -9.82 -15.00 -6.68
CA HIS A 103 -10.87 -14.15 -6.11
C HIS A 103 -11.32 -13.06 -7.09
N ILE A 104 -10.38 -12.47 -7.83
CA ILE A 104 -10.68 -11.50 -8.89
C ILE A 104 -11.49 -12.16 -10.01
N ALA A 105 -11.10 -13.36 -10.46
CA ALA A 105 -11.82 -14.09 -11.49
C ALA A 105 -13.24 -14.50 -11.03
N ALA A 106 -13.40 -14.93 -9.77
CA ALA A 106 -14.72 -15.24 -9.21
C ALA A 106 -15.62 -13.99 -9.13
N ALA A 107 -15.07 -12.85 -8.70
CA ALA A 107 -15.81 -11.58 -8.66
C ALA A 107 -16.20 -11.09 -10.06
N GLN A 108 -15.31 -11.22 -11.04
CA GLN A 108 -15.60 -10.89 -12.45
C GLN A 108 -16.67 -11.80 -13.06
N GLN A 109 -16.68 -13.09 -12.72
CA GLN A 109 -17.71 -14.02 -13.19
C GLN A 109 -19.08 -13.73 -12.56
N ALA A 110 -19.11 -13.32 -11.30
CA ALA A 110 -20.34 -12.95 -10.60
C ALA A 110 -20.94 -11.62 -11.12
N MET A 111 -20.10 -10.67 -11.52
CA MET A 111 -20.53 -9.38 -12.08
C MET A 111 -19.61 -8.94 -13.23
N PRO A 112 -19.88 -9.35 -14.48
CA PRO A 112 -19.01 -9.09 -15.63
C PRO A 112 -18.83 -7.61 -15.98
N THR A 113 -19.82 -6.77 -15.66
CA THR A 113 -19.77 -5.30 -15.81
C THR A 113 -19.44 -4.59 -14.49
N GLY A 114 -19.03 -5.35 -13.47
CA GLY A 114 -18.70 -4.83 -12.14
C GLY A 114 -17.38 -4.05 -12.11
N PRO A 115 -17.08 -3.39 -10.99
CA PRO A 115 -15.90 -2.53 -10.87
C PRO A 115 -14.58 -3.30 -10.88
N VAL A 116 -14.58 -4.56 -10.42
CA VAL A 116 -13.40 -5.42 -10.30
C VAL A 116 -13.03 -6.02 -11.65
N THR A 117 -11.82 -5.72 -12.14
CA THR A 117 -11.23 -6.41 -13.30
C THR A 117 -9.75 -6.69 -13.05
N HIS A 118 -9.17 -7.69 -13.72
CA HIS A 118 -7.73 -7.97 -13.62
C HIS A 118 -6.84 -6.75 -13.93
N GLY A 119 -7.23 -5.93 -14.92
CA GLY A 119 -6.49 -4.72 -15.28
C GLY A 119 -6.55 -3.66 -14.18
N LYS A 120 -7.74 -3.40 -13.64
CA LYS A 120 -7.90 -2.44 -12.54
C LYS A 120 -7.20 -2.91 -11.28
N ALA A 121 -7.29 -4.19 -10.91
CA ALA A 121 -6.64 -4.75 -9.72
C ALA A 121 -5.11 -4.57 -9.71
N TRP A 122 -4.47 -4.47 -10.88
CA TRP A 122 -3.05 -4.11 -10.94
C TRP A 122 -2.80 -2.65 -10.59
N VAL A 123 -3.66 -1.75 -11.05
CA VAL A 123 -3.58 -0.31 -10.77
C VAL A 123 -3.98 0.01 -9.32
N GLU A 124 -4.88 -0.77 -8.69
CA GLU A 124 -5.29 -0.55 -7.29
C GLU A 124 -4.23 -1.02 -6.27
N MET A 125 -3.28 -1.87 -6.67
CA MET A 125 -2.24 -2.44 -5.79
C MET A 125 -0.83 -1.86 -5.98
N VAL A 126 -0.63 -0.97 -6.96
CA VAL A 126 0.64 -0.29 -7.25
C VAL A 126 0.60 1.11 -6.68
#